data_AF-A0A497NLD1-F1
#
_entry.id   AF-A0A497NLD1-F1
#
_cell.length_a   1.000
_cell.length_b   1.000
_cell.length_c   1.000
_cell.angle_alpha   90.00
_cell.angle_beta   90.00
_cell.angle_gamma   90.00
#
_symmetry.space_group_name_H-M   'P 1'
#
loop_
_entity.id
_entity.type
_entity.pdbx_description
1 polymer ?
#
loop_
_entity_poly.entity_id
_entity_poly.type
_entity_poly.pdbx_seq_one_letter_code
_entity_poly.pdbx_strand_id
1 'polypeptide(L)'
;TIHPSTFEKVATGRRFAIREGISYQIVDISYTAWVFPKPPPEKLMQMVSENSELSKRIAIYDLSGAYEGKPVCLKLNETDSPVFREFEKFLEEKCRVKIQAVKSG
;
A
#
# COMPACT_ATOMS: atom_id res chain seq x y z
N THR A 1 1.74 10.01 -12.45
CA THR A 1 0.62 9.92 -11.49
C THR A 1 -0.28 8.78 -11.93
N ILE A 2 -0.62 7.84 -11.05
CA ILE A 2 -1.53 6.73 -11.41
C ILE A 2 -2.95 7.29 -11.52
N HIS A 3 -3.65 6.97 -12.61
CA HIS A 3 -5.03 7.40 -12.78
C HIS A 3 -5.96 6.60 -11.83
N PRO A 4 -6.99 7.22 -11.20
CA PRO A 4 -7.87 6.53 -10.26
C PRO A 4 -8.49 5.24 -10.80
N SER A 5 -8.87 5.20 -12.08
CA SER A 5 -9.42 3.96 -12.69
C SER A 5 -8.38 2.84 -12.85
N THR A 6 -7.08 3.18 -12.92
CA THR A 6 -6.01 2.17 -12.92
C THR A 6 -5.83 1.62 -11.52
N PHE A 7 -5.84 2.49 -10.50
CA PHE A 7 -5.84 2.05 -9.11
C PHE A 7 -7.02 1.12 -8.82
N GLU A 8 -8.23 1.50 -9.20
CA GLU A 8 -9.43 0.70 -8.97
C GLU A 8 -9.29 -0.70 -9.58
N LYS A 9 -8.81 -0.80 -10.83
CA LYS A 9 -8.55 -2.11 -11.47
C LYS A 9 -7.55 -2.96 -10.70
N VAL A 10 -6.50 -2.35 -10.16
CA VAL A 10 -5.47 -3.09 -9.40
C VAL A 10 -5.91 -3.41 -7.97
N ALA A 11 -6.67 -2.51 -7.34
CA ALA A 11 -7.18 -2.69 -5.99
C ALA A 11 -8.30 -3.74 -5.96
N THR A 12 -9.16 -3.78 -6.97
CA THR A 12 -10.29 -4.71 -7.07
C THR A 12 -9.91 -6.05 -7.70
N GLY A 13 -8.98 -6.03 -8.67
CA GLY A 13 -8.47 -7.23 -9.30
C GLY A 13 -7.75 -8.13 -8.31
N ARG A 14 -7.82 -9.45 -8.55
CA ARG A 14 -7.04 -10.45 -7.82
C ARG A 14 -5.99 -11.12 -8.71
N ARG A 15 -6.27 -11.27 -10.00
CA ARG A 15 -5.33 -11.90 -10.94
C ARG A 15 -4.53 -10.86 -11.70
N PHE A 16 -3.21 -10.91 -11.57
CA PHE A 16 -2.31 -9.98 -12.25
C PHE A 16 -1.20 -10.72 -12.98
N ALA A 17 -0.84 -10.18 -14.15
CA ALA A 17 0.34 -10.62 -14.87
C ALA A 17 1.59 -9.97 -14.26
N ILE A 18 2.43 -10.79 -13.62
CA ILE A 18 3.75 -10.36 -13.12
C ILE A 18 4.81 -10.80 -14.13
N ARG A 19 5.72 -9.88 -14.47
CA ARG A 19 6.83 -10.15 -15.37
C ARG A 19 7.98 -10.81 -14.60
N GLU A 20 8.43 -11.95 -15.09
CA GLU A 20 9.65 -12.64 -14.64
C GLU A 20 10.62 -12.72 -15.82
N GLY A 21 11.61 -11.82 -15.85
CA GLY A 21 12.57 -11.73 -16.96
C GLY A 21 11.89 -11.38 -18.29
N ILE A 22 11.79 -12.35 -19.19
CA ILE A 22 11.12 -12.22 -20.50
C ILE A 22 9.70 -12.82 -20.53
N SER A 23 9.30 -13.56 -19.49
CA SER A 23 8.00 -14.21 -19.39
C SER A 23 7.04 -13.44 -18.47
N TYR A 24 5.76 -13.78 -18.59
CA TYR A 24 4.71 -13.32 -17.68
C TYR A 24 4.02 -14.52 -17.04
N GLN A 25 3.73 -14.41 -15.75
CA GLN A 25 2.90 -15.36 -15.02
C GLN A 25 1.66 -14.64 -14.47
N ILE A 26 0.53 -15.33 -14.50
CA ILE A 26 -0.69 -14.83 -13.86
C ILE A 26 -0.70 -15.34 -12.42
N VAL A 27 -0.66 -14.43 -11.46
CA VAL A 27 -0.72 -14.74 -10.03
C VAL A 27 -2.01 -14.21 -9.40
N ASP A 28 -2.50 -14.92 -8.39
CA ASP A 28 -3.61 -14.46 -7.55
C ASP A 28 -3.05 -13.71 -6.33
N ILE A 29 -3.26 -12.40 -6.27
CA ILE A 29 -2.76 -11.50 -5.24
C ILE A 29 -3.75 -11.47 -4.07
N SER A 30 -3.30 -11.97 -2.93
CA SER A 30 -4.08 -11.95 -1.68
C SER A 30 -3.98 -10.64 -0.93
N TYR A 31 -2.84 -9.94 -1.03
CA TYR A 31 -2.57 -8.69 -0.30
C TYR A 31 -1.79 -7.71 -1.18
N THR A 32 -2.11 -6.42 -1.06
CA THR A 32 -1.41 -5.36 -1.80
C THR A 32 -1.01 -4.24 -0.86
N ALA A 33 0.29 -3.95 -0.79
CA ALA A 33 0.81 -2.74 -0.14
C ALA A 33 1.05 -1.67 -1.21
N TRP A 34 0.36 -0.54 -1.08
CA TRP A 34 0.60 0.63 -1.93
C TRP A 34 1.52 1.60 -1.20
N VAL A 35 2.63 1.94 -1.83
CA VAL A 35 3.66 2.80 -1.25
C VAL A 35 3.81 4.03 -2.13
N PHE A 36 3.57 5.22 -1.56
CA PHE A 36 3.58 6.47 -2.32
C PHE A 36 4.76 7.36 -1.93
N PRO A 37 5.53 7.88 -2.90
CA PRO A 37 6.62 8.85 -2.62
C PRO A 37 6.11 10.27 -2.34
N LYS A 38 4.80 10.50 -2.50
CA LYS A 38 4.07 11.73 -2.24
C LYS A 38 2.77 11.35 -1.53
N PRO A 39 2.07 12.26 -0.83
CA PRO A 39 0.80 11.93 -0.19
C PRO A 39 -0.17 11.29 -1.19
N PRO A 40 -0.83 10.16 -0.84
CA PRO A 40 -1.73 9.49 -1.75
C PRO A 40 -2.99 10.33 -2.00
N PRO A 41 -3.65 10.14 -3.16
CA PRO A 41 -4.90 10.83 -3.46
C PRO A 41 -6.01 10.49 -2.43
N GLU A 42 -6.76 11.48 -1.95
CA GLU A 42 -7.85 11.27 -0.98
C GLU A 42 -8.90 10.27 -1.46
N LYS A 43 -9.28 10.34 -2.74
CA LYS A 43 -10.24 9.42 -3.36
C LYS A 43 -9.82 7.95 -3.24
N LEU A 44 -8.51 7.68 -3.20
CA LEU A 44 -7.97 6.35 -3.03
C LEU A 44 -8.14 5.87 -1.60
N MET A 45 -7.83 6.73 -0.62
CA MET A 45 -8.04 6.43 0.79
C MET A 45 -9.52 6.16 1.08
N GLN A 46 -10.41 6.99 0.54
CA GLN A 46 -11.86 6.83 0.66
C GLN A 46 -12.35 5.50 0.07
N MET A 47 -11.89 5.13 -1.13
CA MET A 47 -12.28 3.87 -1.76
C MET A 47 -11.89 2.64 -0.94
N VAL A 48 -10.73 2.67 -0.28
CA VAL A 48 -10.26 1.56 0.56
C VAL A 48 -10.97 1.54 1.91
N SER A 49 -11.26 2.70 2.52
CA SER A 49 -11.96 2.77 3.81
C SER A 49 -13.44 2.40 3.69
N GLU A 50 -14.12 2.77 2.61
CA GLU A 50 -15.54 2.47 2.38
C GLU A 50 -15.80 0.99 2.04
N ASN A 51 -14.78 0.25 1.62
CA ASN A 51 -14.91 -1.16 1.25
C ASN A 51 -14.18 -2.07 2.24
N SER A 52 -14.96 -2.77 3.08
CA SER A 52 -14.44 -3.66 4.13
C SER A 52 -13.60 -4.86 3.63
N GLU A 53 -13.75 -5.28 2.36
CA GLU A 53 -12.91 -6.31 1.76
C GLU A 53 -11.55 -5.71 1.36
N LEU A 54 -11.58 -4.51 0.77
CA LEU A 54 -10.36 -3.80 0.39
C LEU A 54 -9.54 -3.42 1.62
N SER A 55 -10.15 -2.91 2.68
CA SER A 55 -9.44 -2.51 3.90
C SER A 55 -8.68 -3.67 4.56
N LYS A 56 -9.17 -4.91 4.45
CA LYS A 56 -8.50 -6.10 4.99
C LYS A 56 -7.27 -6.51 4.18
N ARG A 57 -7.30 -6.29 2.87
CA ARG A 57 -6.29 -6.81 1.94
C ARG A 57 -5.36 -5.75 1.36
N ILE A 58 -5.63 -4.47 1.62
CA ILE A 58 -4.86 -3.34 1.13
C ILE A 58 -4.28 -2.57 2.31
N ALA A 59 -3.00 -2.24 2.23
CA ALA A 59 -2.35 -1.26 3.09
C ALA A 59 -1.82 -0.10 2.24
N ILE A 60 -2.00 1.12 2.73
CA ILE A 60 -1.58 2.36 2.07
C ILE A 60 -0.51 3.01 2.95
N TYR A 61 0.63 3.26 2.34
CA TYR A 61 1.80 3.85 2.98
C TYR A 61 2.20 5.15 2.28
N ASP A 62 2.42 6.20 3.07
CA ASP A 62 2.94 7.49 2.60
C ASP A 62 4.39 7.67 3.05
N LEU A 63 5.30 7.69 2.08
CA LEU A 63 6.74 7.92 2.24
C LEU A 63 7.16 9.36 1.95
N SER A 64 6.22 10.29 1.74
CA SER A 64 6.55 11.69 1.46
C SER A 64 7.53 12.28 2.46
N GLY A 65 7.34 12.01 3.75
CA GLY A 65 8.28 12.38 4.81
C GLY A 65 9.69 11.84 4.58
N ALA A 66 9.82 10.55 4.23
CA ALA A 66 11.10 9.92 3.93
C ALA A 66 11.83 10.57 2.75
N TYR A 67 11.08 10.94 1.70
CA TYR A 67 11.63 11.68 0.56
C TYR A 67 12.00 13.14 0.90
N GLU A 68 11.39 13.72 1.94
CA GLU A 68 11.76 15.03 2.52
C GLU A 68 12.90 14.94 3.56
N GLY A 69 13.49 13.76 3.77
CA GLY A 69 14.57 13.55 4.75
C GLY A 69 14.11 13.31 6.19
N LYS A 70 12.79 13.21 6.44
CA LYS A 70 12.23 12.77 7.72
C LYS A 70 12.07 11.24 7.66
N PRO A 71 12.72 10.44 8.51
CA PRO A 71 12.68 8.97 8.40
C PRO A 71 11.35 8.40 8.94
N VAL A 72 10.22 8.80 8.35
CA VAL A 72 8.87 8.44 8.77
C VAL A 72 8.08 7.96 7.56
N CYS A 73 7.35 6.86 7.76
CA CYS A 73 6.37 6.34 6.83
C CYS A 73 5.02 6.30 7.54
N LEU A 74 4.00 6.92 6.97
CA LEU A 74 2.65 6.87 7.53
C LEU A 74 1.92 5.65 6.99
N LYS A 75 1.27 4.88 7.85
CA LYS A 75 0.25 3.90 7.48
C LYS A 75 -1.11 4.58 7.60
N LEU A 76 -1.82 4.68 6.48
CA LEU A 76 -2.98 5.57 6.33
C LEU A 76 -4.32 4.87 6.48
N ASN A 77 -4.34 3.54 6.53
CA ASN A 77 -5.56 2.77 6.76
C ASN A 77 -5.31 1.64 7.77
N GLU A 78 -6.37 1.29 8.49
CA GLU A 78 -6.33 0.21 9.46
C GLU A 78 -6.45 -1.14 8.75
N THR A 79 -5.54 -2.04 9.13
CA THR A 79 -5.55 -3.43 8.69
C THR A 79 -4.80 -4.28 9.71
N ASP A 80 -5.44 -5.39 10.11
CA ASP A 80 -4.91 -6.33 11.08
C ASP A 80 -4.10 -7.48 10.44
N SER A 81 -3.88 -7.42 9.12
CA SER A 81 -3.19 -8.51 8.42
C SER A 81 -1.74 -8.65 8.91
N PRO A 82 -1.32 -9.85 9.34
CA PRO A 82 0.05 -10.10 9.79
C PRO A 82 1.07 -9.92 8.66
N VAL A 83 0.65 -10.07 7.39
CA VAL A 83 1.51 -9.85 6.21
C VAL A 83 2.04 -8.43 6.18
N PHE A 84 1.19 -7.44 6.50
CA PHE A 84 1.61 -6.05 6.52
C PHE A 84 2.54 -5.73 7.70
N ARG A 85 2.44 -6.46 8.81
CA ARG A 85 3.40 -6.31 9.93
C ARG A 85 4.81 -6.75 9.53
N GLU A 86 4.94 -7.84 8.78
CA GLU A 86 6.23 -8.28 8.26
C GLU A 86 6.80 -7.30 7.23
N PHE A 87 5.94 -6.73 6.37
CA PHE A 87 6.33 -5.65 5.46
C PHE A 87 6.79 -4.39 6.21
N GLU A 88 6.07 -3.99 7.26
CA GLU A 88 6.41 -2.85 8.11
C GLU A 88 7.78 -3.05 8.79
N LYS A 89 8.05 -4.24 9.35
CA LYS A 89 9.38 -4.58 9.89
C LYS A 89 10.48 -4.45 8.84
N PHE A 90 10.22 -4.91 7.61
CA PHE A 90 11.19 -4.75 6.52
C PHE A 90 11.51 -3.28 6.25
N LEU A 91 10.49 -2.40 6.22
CA LEU A 91 10.70 -0.97 6.05
C LEU A 91 11.51 -0.36 7.21
N GLU A 92 11.24 -0.76 8.44
CA GLU A 92 11.96 -0.28 9.61
C GLU A 92 13.43 -0.73 9.61
N GLU A 93 13.68 -2.02 9.37
CA GLU A 93 15.01 -2.61 9.46
C GLU A 93 15.91 -2.28 8.25
N LYS A 94 15.34 -2.35 7.04
CA LYS A 94 16.11 -2.22 5.79
C LYS A 94 16.07 -0.82 5.22
N CYS A 95 14.93 -0.14 5.32
CA CYS A 95 14.77 1.21 4.80
C CYS A 95 14.99 2.29 5.87
N ARG A 96 15.14 1.91 7.15
CA ARG A 96 15.39 2.83 8.28
C ARG A 96 14.33 3.94 8.41
N VAL A 97 13.08 3.62 8.07
CA VAL A 97 11.93 4.51 8.26
C VAL A 97 11.11 4.05 9.45
N LYS A 98 10.62 4.95 10.28
CA LYS A 98 9.70 4.63 11.39
C LYS A 98 8.27 4.59 10.89
N ILE A 99 7.54 3.50 11.13
CA ILE A 99 6.12 3.42 10.79
C ILE A 99 5.28 4.19 11.82
N GLN A 100 4.34 5.00 11.35
CA GLN A 100 3.34 5.66 12.19
C GLN A 100 1.95 5.41 11.63
N ALA A 101 1.08 4.80 12.42
CA ALA A 101 -0.33 4.68 12.05
C ALA A 101 -1.03 6.02 12.29
N VAL A 102 -1.76 6.50 11.27
CA VAL A 102 -2.67 7.63 11.46
C VAL A 102 -3.90 7.10 12.19
N LYS A 103 -4.22 7.66 13.35
CA LYS A 103 -5.49 7.35 14.02
C LYS A 103 -6.61 7.92 13.16
N SER A 104 -7.51 7.06 12.69
CA SER A 104 -8.77 7.48 12.11
C SER A 104 -9.53 8.29 13.18
N GLY A 105 -9.72 9.59 12.95
CA GLY A 105 -10.51 10.47 13.81
C GLY A 105 -12.00 10.32 13.56
#